data_AF-A0A7L5YQ92-F1
#
_entry.id   AF-A0A7L5YQ92-F1
#
_cell.length_a   1.000
_cell.length_b   1.000
_cell.length_c   1.000
_cell.angle_alpha   90.00
_cell.angle_beta   90.00
_cell.angle_gamma   90.00
#
_symmetry.space_group_name_H-M   'P 1'
#
loop_
_entity.id
_entity.type
_entity.pdbx_description
1 polymer ?
#
loop_
_entity_poly.entity_id
_entity_poly.type
_entity_poly.pdbx_seq_one_letter_code
_entity_poly.pdbx_strand_id
1 'polypeptide(L)' 'MADLNRLWQRLQGHTCENCRFSEFFRSNGDGQVTRVHLFCRCPTSPYHDRPAPPERWCTEWAAGGRKTAPDVGNPDLTI' A
#
# COMPACT_ATOMS: atom_id res chain seq x y z
N MET A 1 -1.35 -14.43 -20.74
CA MET A 1 -0.43 -14.87 -19.67
C MET A 1 -0.27 -13.86 -18.53
N ALA A 2 -0.38 -12.54 -18.75
CA ALA A 2 -0.27 -11.53 -17.68
C ALA A 2 -1.36 -11.64 -16.59
N ASP A 3 -2.57 -12.07 -16.95
CA ASP A 3 -3.69 -12.22 -16.00
C ASP A 3 -3.45 -13.30 -14.94
N LEU A 4 -2.88 -14.45 -15.33
CA LEU A 4 -2.66 -15.56 -14.39
C LEU A 4 -1.64 -15.20 -13.31
N ASN A 5 -0.57 -14.50 -13.70
CA ASN A 5 0.44 -14.03 -12.77
C ASN A 5 -0.17 -13.03 -11.78
N ARG A 6 -0.93 -12.03 -12.27
CA ARG A 6 -1.63 -11.05 -11.41
C ARG A 6 -2.59 -11.71 -10.42
N LEU A 7 -3.34 -12.73 -10.86
CA LEU A 7 -4.23 -13.50 -9.98
C LEU A 7 -3.44 -14.23 -8.89
N TRP A 8 -2.33 -14.87 -9.25
CA TRP A 8 -1.44 -15.52 -8.28
C TRP A 8 -0.83 -14.53 -7.28
N GLN A 9 -0.35 -13.37 -7.74
CA GLN A 9 0.17 -12.31 -6.87
C GLN A 9 -0.89 -11.88 -5.86
N ARG A 10 -2.15 -11.68 -6.30
CA ARG A 10 -3.26 -11.34 -5.40
C ARG A 10 -3.56 -12.44 -4.38
N LEU A 11 -3.55 -13.71 -4.79
CA LEU A 11 -3.76 -14.84 -3.87
C LEU A 11 -2.65 -14.93 -2.81
N GLN A 12 -1.43 -14.55 -3.15
CA GLN A 12 -0.29 -14.46 -2.20
C GLN A 12 -0.34 -13.18 -1.34
N GLY A 13 -1.36 -12.34 -1.52
CA GLY A 13 -1.47 -11.05 -0.83
C GLY A 13 -0.44 -10.02 -1.30
N HIS A 14 0.17 -10.21 -2.47
CA HIS A 14 1.09 -9.26 -3.06
C HIS A 14 0.31 -8.14 -3.72
N THR A 15 -0.19 -7.21 -2.91
CA THR A 15 -0.95 -6.05 -3.35
C THR A 15 -0.36 -4.76 -2.78
N CYS A 16 -0.75 -3.62 -3.33
CA CYS A 16 -0.32 -2.31 -2.83
C CYS A 16 -0.68 -2.13 -1.35
N GLU A 17 -1.81 -2.63 -0.88
CA GLU A 17 -2.22 -2.56 0.54
C GLU A 17 -1.19 -3.22 1.46
N ASN A 18 -0.61 -4.33 1.00
CA ASN A 18 0.38 -5.11 1.74
C ASN A 18 1.83 -4.78 1.35
N CYS A 19 2.07 -3.79 0.49
CA CYS A 19 3.42 -3.39 0.10
C CYS A 19 4.07 -2.56 1.21
N ARG A 20 5.36 -2.76 1.45
CA ARG A 20 6.13 -1.94 2.42
C ARG A 20 6.09 -0.44 2.11
N PHE A 21 6.06 -0.07 0.83
CA PHE A 21 6.07 1.33 0.39
C PHE A 21 4.68 1.98 0.36
N SER A 22 3.64 1.31 0.83
CA SER A 22 2.30 1.85 0.82
C SER A 22 2.01 2.65 2.08
N GLU A 23 1.39 3.81 1.90
CA GLU A 23 1.00 4.68 3.00
C GLU A 23 -0.48 5.05 2.89
N PHE A 24 -1.21 4.94 4.00
CA PHE A 24 -2.60 5.32 4.07
C PHE A 24 -2.69 6.74 4.60
N PHE A 25 -3.25 7.64 3.79
CA PHE A 25 -3.57 8.99 4.19
C PHE A 25 -5.07 9.11 4.48
N ARG A 26 -5.41 9.56 5.69
CA ARG A 26 -6.78 9.88 6.07
C ARG A 26 -6.95 11.38 6.04
N SER A 27 -7.74 11.87 5.08
CA SER A 27 -8.17 13.27 5.09
C SER A 27 -9.48 13.39 5.87
N ASN A 28 -9.42 14.00 7.07
CA ASN A 28 -10.60 14.42 7.81
C ASN A 28 -10.76 15.93 7.57
N GLY A 29 -11.56 16.31 6.58
CA GLY A 29 -12.00 17.70 6.42
C GLY A 29 -13.30 17.91 7.20
N ASP A 30 -13.45 19.06 7.87
CA ASP A 30 -14.67 19.49 8.57
C ASP A 30 -15.93 19.20 7.74
N GLY A 31 -16.65 18.12 8.10
CA GLY A 31 -17.92 17.72 7.47
C GLY A 31 -17.85 16.87 6.19
N GLN A 32 -16.66 16.44 5.73
CA GLN A 32 -16.51 15.56 4.55
C GLN A 32 -16.41 14.08 4.96
N VAL A 33 -16.94 13.19 4.12
CA VAL A 33 -16.81 11.73 4.29
C VAL A 33 -15.33 11.37 4.38
N THR A 34 -14.92 10.68 5.45
CA THR A 34 -13.54 10.19 5.62
C THR A 34 -13.14 9.32 4.43
N ARG A 35 -12.23 9.83 3.59
CA ARG A 35 -11.63 9.06 2.49
C ARG A 35 -10.28 8.56 2.94
N VAL A 36 -10.11 7.25 2.84
CA VAL A 36 -8.82 6.58 3.05
C VAL A 36 -8.16 6.45 1.69
N HIS A 37 -7.13 7.26 1.46
CA HIS A 37 -6.33 7.21 0.24
C HIS A 37 -5.08 6.38 0.46
N LEU A 38 -4.77 5.47 -0.47
CA LEU A 38 -3.52 4.72 -0.47
C LEU A 38 -2.55 5.37 -1.45
N PHE A 39 -1.35 5.73 -0.97
CA PHE A 39 -0.28 6.32 -1.76
C PHE A 39 0.92 5.39 -1.83
N CYS A 40 1.70 5.50 -2.91
CA CYS A 40 2.96 4.78 -3.08
C CYS A 40 4.16 5.69 -2.80
N ARG A 41 5.07 5.26 -1.92
CA ARG A 41 6.32 5.94 -1.57
C ARG A 41 7.57 5.27 -2.14
N CYS A 42 7.39 4.38 -3.11
CA CYS A 42 8.52 3.69 -3.75
C CYS A 42 9.15 4.64 -4.79
N PRO A 43 10.42 5.07 -4.62
CA PRO A 43 11.04 6.08 -5.49
C PRO A 43 11.23 5.60 -6.93
N THR A 44 11.34 4.29 -7.14
CA THR A 44 11.47 3.68 -8.47
C THR A 44 10.12 3.39 -9.13
N SER A 45 9.01 3.55 -8.40
CA SER A 45 7.68 3.29 -8.93
C SER A 45 7.17 4.46 -9.76
N PRO A 46 6.49 4.20 -10.89
CA PRO A 46 5.80 5.25 -11.66
C PRO A 46 4.67 5.94 -10.86
N TYR A 47 4.27 5.37 -9.72
CA TYR A 47 3.27 5.90 -8.82
C TYR A 47 3.85 6.59 -7.58
N HIS A 48 5.16 6.92 -7.58
CA HIS A 48 5.79 7.66 -6.49
C HIS A 48 5.04 8.96 -6.17
N ASP A 49 4.66 9.14 -4.90
CA ASP A 49 3.85 10.26 -4.38
C ASP A 49 2.49 10.42 -5.07
N ARG A 50 1.97 9.35 -5.66
CA ARG A 50 0.67 9.31 -6.32
C ARG A 50 -0.23 8.25 -5.69
N PRO A 51 -1.56 8.36 -5.87
CA PRO A 51 -2.49 7.31 -5.45
C PRO A 51 -2.10 5.97 -6.07
N ALA A 52 -2.29 4.90 -5.30
CA ALA A 52 -2.06 3.55 -5.77
C ALA A 52 -2.92 3.27 -7.02
N PRO A 53 -2.38 2.53 -8.01
CA PRO A 53 -3.09 2.23 -9.24
C PRO A 53 -4.36 1.40 -8.98
N PRO A 54 -5.36 1.46 -9.88
CA PRO A 54 -6.60 0.69 -9.75
C PRO A 54 -6.36 -0.82 -9.75
N GLU A 55 -5.28 -1.29 -10.38
CA GLU A 55 -4.86 -2.69 -10.37
C GLU A 55 -4.41 -3.17 -8.98
N ARG A 56 -4.10 -2.23 -8.06
CA ARG A 56 -3.56 -2.46 -6.72
C ARG A 56 -2.29 -3.30 -6.71
N TRP A 57 -1.46 -3.16 -7.75
CA TRP A 57 -0.17 -3.86 -7.88
C TRP A 57 0.76 -3.14 -8.86
N CYS A 58 2.08 -3.28 -8.68
CA CYS A 58 3.10 -2.87 -9.64
C CYS A 58 4.33 -3.79 -9.54
N THR A 59 5.22 -3.72 -10.52
CA THR A 59 6.46 -4.54 -10.56
C THR A 59 7.38 -4.27 -9.38
N GLU A 60 7.40 -3.03 -8.88
CA GLU A 60 8.22 -2.60 -7.73
C GLU A 60 7.77 -3.21 -6.39
N TRP A 61 6.63 -3.92 -6.36
CA TRP A 61 6.19 -4.63 -5.17
C TRP A 61 7.26 -5.61 -4.67
N ALA A 62 7.93 -6.32 -5.60
CA ALA A 62 8.97 -7.30 -5.25
C ALA A 62 10.18 -6.67 -4.55
N ALA A 63 10.50 -5.41 -4.86
CA ALA A 63 11.61 -4.69 -4.24
C ALA A 63 11.27 -4.22 -2.81
N GLY A 64 10.01 -3.88 -2.55
CA GLY A 64 9.55 -3.47 -1.21
C GLY A 64 9.21 -4.64 -0.29
N GLY A 65 8.69 -5.71 -0.87
CA GLY A 65 8.16 -6.84 -0.13
C GLY A 65 6.92 -6.50 0.69
N ARG A 66 6.57 -7.43 1.58
CA ARG A 66 5.39 -7.32 2.44
C ARG A 66 5.63 -6.32 3.57
N LYS A 67 4.64 -5.47 3.82
CA LYS A 67 4.58 -4.59 4.98
C LYS A 67 4.53 -5.43 6.25
N THR A 68 5.45 -5.20 7.17
CA THR A 68 5.39 -5.79 8.50
C THR A 68 4.20 -5.20 9.24
N ALA A 69 3.38 -6.05 9.87
CA ALA A 69 2.33 -5.56 10.75
C ALA A 69 2.98 -4.75 11.88
N PRO A 70 2.41 -3.59 12.27
CA PRO A 70 2.86 -2.92 13.47
C PRO A 70 2.67 -3.85 14.66
N ASP A 71 3.65 -3.91 15.55
CA ASP A 71 3.57 -4.69 16.78
C ASP A 71 2.55 -4.03 17.72
N VAL A 72 1.34 -4.58 17.78
CA VAL A 72 0.25 -4.02 18.59
C VAL A 72 0.57 -4.33 20.05
N GLY A 73 0.97 -3.31 20.81
CA GLY A 73 1.40 -3.44 22.21
C GLY A 73 2.80 -2.92 22.50
N ASN A 74 3.52 -2.41 21.50
CA ASN A 74 4.79 -1.72 21.74
C ASN A 74 4.55 -0.39 22.50
N PRO A 75 5.00 -0.25 23.76
CA PRO A 75 4.80 0.97 24.55
C PRO A 75 5.52 2.19 23.95
N ASP A 76 6.53 1.99 23.10
CA ASP A 76 7.27 3.07 22.42
C ASP A 76 6.51 3.70 21.24
N LEU A 77 5.35 3.14 20.84
CA LEU A 77 4.53 3.66 19.74
C LEU A 77 3.40 4.60 20.21
N THR A 78 3.36 4.94 21.49
CA THR A 78 2.40 5.91 22.05
C THR A 78 3.10 7.25 22.24
N ILE A 79 2.71 8.26 21.47
CA ILE A 79 2.99 9.68 21.77
C ILE A 79 1.86 10.21 22.63
#